data_AF-U2ZII3-F1
#
_entry.id   AF-U2ZII3-F1
#
_cell.length_a   1.000
_cell.length_b   1.000
_cell.length_c   1.000
_cell.angle_alpha   90.00
_cell.angle_beta   90.00
_cell.angle_gamma   90.00
#
_symmetry.space_group_name_H-M   'P 1'
#
loop_
_entity.id
_entity.type
_entity.pdbx_description
1 polymer ?
#
loop_
_entity_poly.entity_id
_entity_poly.type
_entity_poly.pdbx_seq_one_letter_code
_entity_poly.pdbx_strand_id
1 'polypeptide(L)'
;MLFITNRFPTDSIRTVADRPFEFDLSNNAPSHSVYFCQRKSKKKLVELGSKAFLDHLHEAPQRQVLLYIHGFSNLPDDVFANVEEFQRLCDQTSAKEVLVIPVIWPCDNDLGIVKDYWDDQKSADYSAISLARALSLFLKWRDEREAAGLDSCLKRINVLAHSMGNRVLRETLCEWDRYDLAQGVPMLFRNTFLIAADIENESIHRGQRGELISHASRNVVVYYASDDLALRGSKAANLKNRIASRRLGHSGPENMDLAPHNLYAVDCDDVNTRYDTPKGHSYFRSDDKGKPGVVFQHLFECLRSGRVFPQDEAKRSTILRAK
;
A
#
# COMPACT_ATOMS: atom_id res chain seq x y z
N MET A 1 -13.52 -11.19 -3.54
CA MET A 1 -12.32 -10.46 -3.09
C MET A 1 -12.63 -9.71 -1.81
N LEU A 2 -11.83 -9.88 -0.76
CA LEU A 2 -11.92 -9.08 0.48
C LEU A 2 -11.24 -7.73 0.27
N PHE A 3 -11.77 -6.64 0.84
CA PHE A 3 -11.15 -5.31 0.79
C PHE A 3 -11.47 -4.47 2.03
N ILE A 4 -10.62 -3.47 2.30
CA ILE A 4 -10.79 -2.48 3.37
C ILE A 4 -11.00 -1.13 2.72
N THR A 5 -11.89 -0.30 3.25
CA THR A 5 -12.08 1.06 2.75
C THR A 5 -12.56 2.02 3.83
N ASN A 6 -12.22 3.29 3.69
CA ASN A 6 -12.83 4.39 4.43
C ASN A 6 -13.60 5.34 3.50
N ARG A 7 -13.85 4.97 2.24
CA ARG A 7 -14.76 5.72 1.37
C ARG A 7 -16.19 5.54 1.88
N PHE A 8 -16.98 6.62 1.80
CA PHE A 8 -18.37 6.59 2.25
C PHE A 8 -19.19 5.54 1.49
N PRO A 9 -20.06 4.77 2.17
CA PRO A 9 -21.15 4.10 1.51
C PRO A 9 -22.22 5.11 1.08
N THR A 10 -23.04 4.77 0.09
CA THR A 10 -24.26 5.55 -0.26
C THR A 10 -25.32 5.51 0.85
N ASP A 11 -25.24 4.52 1.73
CA ASP A 11 -26.11 4.32 2.89
C ASP A 11 -25.43 4.83 4.19
N SER A 12 -25.98 4.50 5.36
CA SER A 12 -25.48 4.92 6.67
C SER A 12 -24.00 4.56 6.92
N ILE A 13 -23.30 5.45 7.63
CA ILE A 13 -21.92 5.20 8.08
C ILE A 13 -21.81 4.12 9.17
N ARG A 14 -22.92 3.69 9.78
CA ARG A 14 -22.93 2.66 10.82
C ARG A 14 -22.67 1.29 10.20
N THR A 15 -21.67 0.58 10.69
CA THR A 15 -21.42 -0.81 10.30
C THR A 15 -22.61 -1.70 10.65
N VAL A 16 -23.09 -2.43 9.65
CA VAL A 16 -24.08 -3.50 9.77
C VAL A 16 -23.54 -4.70 9.03
N ALA A 17 -23.45 -5.85 9.69
CA ALA A 17 -22.94 -7.07 9.06
C ALA A 17 -23.90 -7.54 7.95
N ASP A 18 -23.32 -8.08 6.88
CA ASP A 18 -23.99 -8.66 5.72
C ASP A 18 -24.89 -7.71 4.91
N ARG A 19 -24.77 -6.39 5.11
CA ARG A 19 -25.50 -5.42 4.28
C ARG A 19 -24.85 -5.25 2.90
N PRO A 20 -25.64 -4.92 1.85
CA PRO A 20 -25.09 -4.41 0.61
C PRO A 20 -24.20 -3.19 0.87
N PHE A 21 -23.07 -3.13 0.18
CA PHE A 21 -22.16 -1.98 0.22
C PHE A 21 -22.08 -1.36 -1.17
N GLU A 22 -22.22 -0.06 -1.26
CA GLU A 22 -22.10 0.70 -2.50
C GLU A 22 -21.27 1.94 -2.20
N PHE A 23 -20.25 2.20 -3.01
CA PHE A 23 -19.42 3.38 -2.84
C PHE A 23 -20.19 4.64 -3.23
N ASP A 24 -20.18 5.66 -2.37
CA ASP A 24 -20.53 7.01 -2.78
C ASP A 24 -19.38 7.58 -3.61
N LEU A 25 -19.54 7.53 -4.94
CA LEU A 25 -18.54 8.04 -5.86
C LEU A 25 -18.59 9.58 -5.98
N SER A 26 -19.69 10.21 -5.58
CA SER A 26 -19.86 11.67 -5.61
C SER A 26 -19.17 12.38 -4.43
N ASN A 27 -18.74 11.61 -3.43
CA ASN A 27 -18.09 12.11 -2.23
C ASN A 27 -16.63 11.64 -2.16
N ASN A 28 -15.70 12.60 -2.30
CA ASN A 28 -14.27 12.33 -2.19
C ASN A 28 -13.71 12.56 -0.77
N ALA A 29 -14.54 12.90 0.23
CA ALA A 29 -14.09 12.97 1.61
C ALA A 29 -13.95 11.57 2.22
N PRO A 30 -12.92 11.30 3.04
CA PRO A 30 -12.83 10.07 3.79
C PRO A 30 -13.80 10.05 4.96
N SER A 31 -14.37 8.87 5.21
CA SER A 31 -15.14 8.58 6.41
C SER A 31 -14.20 8.47 7.62
N HIS A 32 -14.68 8.91 8.78
CA HIS A 32 -14.04 8.62 10.06
C HIS A 32 -14.20 7.14 10.46
N SER A 33 -15.12 6.41 9.81
CA SER A 33 -15.28 4.96 9.95
C SER A 33 -14.40 4.22 8.94
N VAL A 34 -14.08 2.97 9.27
CA VAL A 34 -13.46 2.02 8.33
C VAL A 34 -14.37 0.82 8.15
N TYR A 35 -14.51 0.39 6.90
CA TYR A 35 -15.40 -0.67 6.44
C TYR A 35 -14.57 -1.85 5.97
N PHE A 36 -14.98 -3.04 6.42
CA PHE A 36 -14.37 -4.32 6.06
C PHE A 36 -15.37 -5.08 5.20
N CYS A 37 -15.05 -5.29 3.94
CA CYS A 37 -16.02 -5.66 2.93
C CYS A 37 -15.55 -6.84 2.05
N GLN A 38 -16.50 -7.41 1.32
CA GLN A 38 -16.27 -8.45 0.33
C GLN A 38 -16.97 -8.12 -0.98
N ARG A 39 -16.19 -8.06 -2.07
CA ARG A 39 -16.68 -8.09 -3.45
C ARG A 39 -17.03 -9.54 -3.83
N LYS A 40 -18.32 -9.86 -3.88
CA LYS A 40 -18.85 -11.17 -4.31
C LYS A 40 -18.92 -11.27 -5.84
N SER A 41 -19.19 -10.16 -6.51
CA SER A 41 -19.12 -10.00 -7.96
C SER A 41 -18.87 -8.54 -8.31
N LYS A 42 -18.67 -8.20 -9.61
CA LYS A 42 -18.47 -6.81 -10.04
C LYS A 42 -19.56 -5.84 -9.56
N LYS A 43 -20.80 -6.32 -9.40
CA LYS A 43 -21.97 -5.51 -8.99
C LYS A 43 -22.44 -5.78 -7.57
N LYS A 44 -21.75 -6.64 -6.80
CA LYS A 44 -22.21 -7.05 -5.47
C LYS A 44 -21.08 -6.97 -4.46
N LEU A 45 -21.10 -5.91 -3.67
CA LEU A 45 -20.24 -5.73 -2.50
C LEU A 45 -21.09 -5.90 -1.24
N VAL A 46 -20.48 -6.42 -0.18
CA VAL A 46 -21.13 -6.67 1.10
C VAL A 46 -20.20 -6.20 2.22
N GLU A 47 -20.72 -5.46 3.20
CA GLU A 47 -19.98 -5.16 4.42
C GLU A 47 -20.04 -6.34 5.38
N LEU A 48 -18.87 -6.83 5.82
CA LEU A 48 -18.75 -7.94 6.75
C LEU A 48 -18.56 -7.48 8.20
N GLY A 49 -17.90 -6.34 8.39
CA GLY A 49 -17.35 -5.94 9.68
C GLY A 49 -16.00 -6.61 9.99
N SER A 50 -15.25 -6.04 10.93
CA SER A 50 -13.84 -6.40 11.17
C SER A 50 -13.66 -7.85 11.61
N LYS A 51 -14.48 -8.34 12.54
CA LYS A 51 -14.34 -9.70 13.08
C LYS A 51 -14.48 -10.76 11.98
N ALA A 52 -15.60 -10.75 11.25
CA ALA A 52 -15.85 -11.73 10.18
C ALA A 52 -14.81 -11.63 9.05
N PHE A 53 -14.37 -10.41 8.72
CA PHE A 53 -13.32 -10.19 7.75
C PHE A 53 -11.97 -10.81 8.19
N LEU A 54 -11.56 -10.59 9.43
CA LEU A 54 -10.31 -11.12 9.98
C LEU A 54 -10.37 -12.64 10.17
N ASP A 55 -11.53 -13.18 10.55
CA ASP A 55 -11.77 -14.63 10.59
C ASP A 55 -11.62 -15.24 9.18
N HIS A 56 -12.20 -14.63 8.14
CA HIS A 56 -11.97 -15.07 6.74
C HIS A 56 -10.49 -14.97 6.30
N LEU A 57 -9.77 -13.93 6.72
CA LEU A 57 -8.33 -13.82 6.42
C LEU A 57 -7.52 -14.92 7.11
N HIS A 58 -7.87 -15.28 8.34
CA HIS A 58 -7.23 -16.35 9.08
C HIS A 58 -7.45 -17.72 8.43
N GLU A 59 -8.67 -17.99 7.97
CA GLU A 59 -9.06 -19.25 7.32
C GLU A 59 -8.58 -19.36 5.87
N ALA A 60 -8.19 -18.25 5.25
CA ALA A 60 -7.71 -18.24 3.86
C ALA A 60 -6.53 -19.22 3.67
N PRO A 61 -6.50 -20.02 2.59
CA PRO A 61 -5.44 -21.01 2.37
C PRO A 61 -4.07 -20.39 2.09
N GLN A 62 -4.01 -19.09 1.79
CA GLN A 62 -2.77 -18.39 1.48
C GLN A 62 -1.86 -18.28 2.70
N ARG A 63 -0.54 -18.42 2.50
CA ARG A 63 0.45 -18.36 3.59
C ARG A 63 0.63 -16.96 4.17
N GLN A 64 0.36 -15.93 3.37
CA GLN A 64 0.57 -14.54 3.75
C GLN A 64 -0.41 -13.60 3.05
N VAL A 65 -0.55 -12.40 3.62
CA VAL A 65 -1.41 -11.32 3.12
C VAL A 65 -0.54 -10.17 2.63
N LEU A 66 -0.96 -9.54 1.54
CA LEU A 66 -0.41 -8.29 1.02
C LEU A 66 -1.51 -7.22 1.00
N LEU A 67 -1.40 -6.23 1.87
CA LEU A 67 -2.24 -5.03 1.84
C LEU A 67 -1.78 -4.15 0.67
N TYR A 68 -2.65 -3.91 -0.29
CA TYR A 68 -2.38 -3.11 -1.49
C TYR A 68 -3.03 -1.73 -1.33
N ILE A 69 -2.23 -0.70 -1.09
CA ILE A 69 -2.66 0.69 -0.97
C ILE A 69 -2.40 1.37 -2.32
N HIS A 70 -3.47 1.73 -3.03
CA HIS A 70 -3.38 2.31 -4.37
C HIS A 70 -2.89 3.77 -4.36
N GLY A 71 -2.51 4.26 -5.54
CA GLY A 71 -2.11 5.65 -5.78
C GLY A 71 -3.26 6.60 -6.09
N PHE A 72 -2.88 7.82 -6.46
CA PHE A 72 -3.75 8.93 -6.87
C PHE A 72 -4.69 8.56 -8.02
N SER A 73 -5.90 9.15 -8.04
CA SER A 73 -6.86 9.08 -9.14
C SER A 73 -7.21 7.67 -9.63
N ASN A 74 -7.55 6.80 -8.68
CA ASN A 74 -8.11 5.48 -8.98
C ASN A 74 -9.50 5.36 -8.34
N LEU A 75 -10.52 5.08 -9.15
CA LEU A 75 -11.83 4.71 -8.62
C LEU A 75 -11.81 3.24 -8.14
N PRO A 76 -12.77 2.82 -7.29
CA PRO A 76 -12.78 1.47 -6.74
C PRO A 76 -12.68 0.35 -7.78
N ASP A 77 -13.33 0.49 -8.95
CA ASP A 77 -13.27 -0.52 -10.01
C ASP A 77 -11.87 -0.62 -10.66
N ASP A 78 -11.14 0.48 -10.79
CA ASP A 78 -9.75 0.49 -11.25
C ASP A 78 -8.85 -0.22 -10.24
N VAL A 79 -9.04 0.07 -8.95
CA VAL A 79 -8.29 -0.58 -7.87
C VAL A 79 -8.55 -2.09 -7.86
N PHE A 80 -9.82 -2.50 -8.00
CA PHE A 80 -10.14 -3.92 -8.08
C PHE A 80 -9.50 -4.59 -9.30
N ALA A 81 -9.54 -3.96 -10.49
CA ALA A 81 -8.90 -4.52 -11.68
C ALA A 81 -7.38 -4.68 -11.50
N ASN A 82 -6.72 -3.69 -10.92
CA ASN A 82 -5.28 -3.72 -10.64
C ASN A 82 -4.92 -4.83 -9.64
N VAL A 83 -5.72 -5.00 -8.58
CA VAL A 83 -5.50 -6.06 -7.58
C VAL A 83 -5.83 -7.45 -8.14
N GLU A 84 -6.86 -7.59 -8.98
CA GLU A 84 -7.16 -8.85 -9.69
C GLU A 84 -6.00 -9.28 -10.59
N GLU A 85 -5.40 -8.33 -11.31
CA GLU A 85 -4.19 -8.58 -12.09
C GLU A 85 -3.01 -9.01 -11.20
N PHE A 86 -2.73 -8.28 -10.12
CA PHE A 86 -1.62 -8.58 -9.22
C PHE A 86 -1.80 -9.94 -8.53
N GLN A 87 -3.00 -10.27 -8.09
CA GLN A 87 -3.34 -11.59 -7.53
C GLN A 87 -3.10 -12.70 -8.55
N ARG A 88 -3.50 -12.50 -9.82
CA ARG A 88 -3.22 -13.45 -10.90
C ARG A 88 -1.72 -13.68 -11.09
N LEU A 89 -0.89 -12.63 -11.06
CA LEU A 89 0.57 -12.77 -11.15
C LEU A 89 1.13 -13.56 -9.95
N CYS A 90 0.64 -13.31 -8.74
CA CYS A 90 1.00 -14.08 -7.54
C CYS A 90 0.64 -15.56 -7.70
N ASP A 91 -0.59 -15.86 -8.12
CA ASP A 91 -1.06 -17.23 -8.27
C ASP A 91 -0.35 -17.99 -9.41
N GLN A 92 0.01 -17.29 -10.49
CA GLN A 92 0.84 -17.84 -11.58
C GLN A 92 2.25 -18.18 -11.11
N THR A 93 2.80 -17.42 -10.16
CA THR A 93 4.19 -17.59 -9.70
C THR A 93 4.30 -18.63 -8.58
N SER A 94 3.39 -18.59 -7.61
CA SER A 94 3.22 -19.65 -6.61
C SER A 94 1.81 -19.61 -6.05
N ALA A 95 0.99 -20.56 -6.47
CA ALA A 95 -0.39 -20.69 -6.02
C ALA A 95 -0.48 -20.76 -4.49
N LYS A 96 -1.47 -20.05 -3.92
CA LYS A 96 -1.71 -19.99 -2.47
C LYS A 96 -0.54 -19.41 -1.66
N GLU A 97 0.39 -18.68 -2.27
CA GLU A 97 1.45 -18.01 -1.52
C GLU A 97 0.91 -16.72 -0.87
N VAL A 98 0.31 -15.84 -1.67
CA VAL A 98 -0.08 -14.48 -1.26
C VAL A 98 -1.55 -14.23 -1.53
N LEU A 99 -2.27 -13.69 -0.54
CA LEU A 99 -3.60 -13.11 -0.71
C LEU A 99 -3.49 -11.58 -0.74
N VAL A 100 -3.88 -10.97 -1.86
CA VAL A 100 -3.82 -9.52 -2.06
C VAL A 100 -5.13 -8.88 -1.64
N ILE A 101 -5.06 -7.87 -0.77
CA ILE A 101 -6.22 -7.19 -0.18
C ILE A 101 -6.13 -5.70 -0.52
N PRO A 102 -7.04 -5.15 -1.35
CA PRO A 102 -7.07 -3.73 -1.60
C PRO A 102 -7.44 -2.96 -0.33
N VAL A 103 -6.71 -1.87 -0.09
CA VAL A 103 -7.06 -0.80 0.83
C VAL A 103 -7.45 0.40 -0.02
N ILE A 104 -8.75 0.68 -0.07
CA ILE A 104 -9.35 1.68 -0.96
C ILE A 104 -9.59 2.95 -0.16
N TRP A 105 -8.87 4.01 -0.49
CA TRP A 105 -9.07 5.35 0.06
C TRP A 105 -9.74 6.25 -0.98
N PRO A 106 -10.41 7.36 -0.59
CA PRO A 106 -11.09 8.23 -1.54
C PRO A 106 -10.10 8.91 -2.49
N CYS A 107 -10.31 8.69 -3.78
CA CYS A 107 -9.73 9.48 -4.85
C CYS A 107 -10.81 10.02 -5.77
N ASP A 108 -10.53 11.18 -6.36
CA ASP A 108 -11.29 11.79 -7.45
C ASP A 108 -10.68 11.45 -8.81
N ASN A 109 -11.52 11.44 -9.85
CA ASN A 109 -11.08 11.32 -11.24
C ASN A 109 -11.78 12.31 -12.19
N ASP A 110 -12.36 13.37 -11.63
CA ASP A 110 -12.96 14.47 -12.39
C ASP A 110 -11.93 15.24 -13.27
N LEU A 111 -12.43 16.11 -14.15
CA LEU A 111 -11.60 16.83 -15.13
C LEU A 111 -10.86 18.02 -14.48
N GLY A 112 -9.75 17.77 -13.78
CA GLY A 112 -9.02 18.83 -13.09
C GLY A 112 -7.65 18.46 -12.50
N ILE A 113 -6.80 17.70 -13.21
CA ILE A 113 -5.57 17.01 -12.72
C ILE A 113 -4.82 17.68 -11.54
N VAL A 114 -4.51 18.99 -11.60
CA VAL A 114 -3.76 19.68 -10.52
C VAL A 114 -4.60 19.92 -9.27
N LYS A 115 -5.88 20.27 -9.44
CA LYS A 115 -6.80 20.46 -8.31
C LYS A 115 -7.10 19.11 -7.68
N ASP A 116 -7.39 18.10 -8.49
CA ASP A 116 -7.69 16.74 -8.03
C ASP A 116 -6.50 16.17 -7.27
N TYR A 117 -5.27 16.41 -7.75
CA TYR A 117 -4.05 16.02 -7.05
C TYR A 117 -3.98 16.58 -5.62
N TRP A 118 -4.42 17.82 -5.39
CA TRP A 118 -4.41 18.43 -4.06
C TRP A 118 -5.58 17.98 -3.19
N ASP A 119 -6.75 17.78 -3.79
CA ASP A 119 -7.91 17.27 -3.07
C ASP A 119 -7.65 15.82 -2.62
N ASP A 120 -7.08 14.98 -3.48
CA ASP A 120 -6.63 13.63 -3.13
C ASP A 120 -5.48 13.64 -2.10
N GLN A 121 -4.56 14.60 -2.17
CA GLN A 121 -3.50 14.74 -1.15
C GLN A 121 -4.10 14.98 0.25
N LYS A 122 -5.16 15.78 0.35
CA LYS A 122 -5.90 15.97 1.62
C LYS A 122 -6.69 14.73 2.01
N SER A 123 -7.34 14.08 1.06
CA SER A 123 -8.08 12.83 1.32
C SER A 123 -7.15 11.72 1.80
N ALA A 124 -5.91 11.67 1.30
CA ALA A 124 -4.87 10.77 1.79
C ALA A 124 -4.53 11.04 3.26
N ASP A 125 -4.30 12.31 3.63
CA ASP A 125 -4.02 12.71 5.01
C ASP A 125 -5.20 12.41 5.94
N TYR A 126 -6.42 12.76 5.54
CA TYR A 126 -7.62 12.53 6.33
C TYR A 126 -8.04 11.05 6.41
N SER A 127 -7.53 10.20 5.52
CA SER A 127 -7.74 8.75 5.60
C SER A 127 -6.98 8.11 6.76
N ALA A 128 -5.92 8.76 7.24
CA ALA A 128 -4.99 8.22 8.21
C ALA A 128 -5.65 7.63 9.46
N ILE A 129 -6.54 8.40 10.11
CA ILE A 129 -7.21 8.03 11.37
C ILE A 129 -8.06 6.76 11.20
N SER A 130 -8.87 6.69 10.14
CA SER A 130 -9.74 5.55 9.88
C SER A 130 -8.95 4.26 9.59
N LEU A 131 -7.82 4.39 8.89
CA LEU A 131 -6.96 3.25 8.57
C LEU A 131 -6.08 2.84 9.77
N ALA A 132 -5.68 3.78 10.64
CA ALA A 132 -5.04 3.49 11.92
C ALA A 132 -5.96 2.64 12.80
N ARG A 133 -7.25 3.00 12.85
CA ARG A 133 -8.29 2.20 13.51
C ARG A 133 -8.40 0.78 12.94
N ALA A 134 -8.18 0.58 11.65
CA ALA A 134 -8.17 -0.77 11.05
C ALA A 134 -7.03 -1.63 11.62
N LEU A 135 -5.85 -1.04 11.83
CA LEU A 135 -4.71 -1.71 12.47
C LEU A 135 -5.00 -2.00 13.96
N SER A 136 -5.59 -1.06 14.69
CA SER A 136 -6.04 -1.27 16.08
C SER A 136 -7.07 -2.39 16.19
N LEU A 137 -8.03 -2.49 15.25
CA LEU A 137 -9.01 -3.57 15.21
C LEU A 137 -8.35 -4.93 14.94
N PHE A 138 -7.30 -4.97 14.12
CA PHE A 138 -6.51 -6.19 13.91
C PHE A 138 -5.78 -6.63 15.19
N LEU A 139 -5.09 -5.71 15.89
CA LEU A 139 -4.42 -6.05 17.15
C LEU A 139 -5.42 -6.56 18.19
N LYS A 140 -6.53 -5.86 18.36
CA LYS A 140 -7.61 -6.26 19.27
C LYS A 140 -8.14 -7.66 18.95
N TRP A 141 -8.42 -7.96 17.67
CA TRP A 141 -8.89 -9.28 17.26
C TRP A 141 -7.86 -10.38 17.57
N ARG A 142 -6.57 -10.12 17.36
CA ARG A 142 -5.50 -11.08 17.68
C ARG A 142 -5.44 -11.34 19.19
N ASP A 143 -5.45 -10.27 19.99
CA ASP A 143 -5.36 -10.36 21.45
C ASP A 143 -6.59 -11.08 22.03
N GLU A 144 -7.80 -10.82 21.51
CA GLU A 144 -9.03 -11.52 21.89
C GLU A 144 -8.97 -13.03 21.57
N ARG A 145 -8.36 -13.41 20.43
CA ARG A 145 -8.18 -14.82 20.08
C ARG A 145 -7.18 -15.53 20.98
N GLU A 146 -6.04 -14.89 21.27
CA GLU A 146 -5.03 -15.42 22.18
C GLU A 146 -5.61 -15.60 23.59
N ALA A 147 -6.36 -14.62 24.09
CA ALA A 147 -7.05 -14.71 25.37
C ALA A 147 -8.11 -15.83 25.42
N ALA A 148 -8.72 -16.15 24.27
CA ALA A 148 -9.65 -17.27 24.13
C ALA A 148 -8.96 -18.64 23.96
N GLY A 149 -7.63 -18.71 23.99
CA GLY A 149 -6.87 -19.95 23.80
C GLY A 149 -6.96 -20.51 22.38
N LEU A 150 -7.31 -19.68 21.40
CA LEU A 150 -7.36 -20.05 19.99
C LEU A 150 -5.97 -19.92 19.35
N ASP A 151 -5.71 -20.71 18.30
CA ASP A 151 -4.44 -20.64 17.57
C ASP A 151 -4.15 -19.22 17.07
N SER A 152 -2.93 -18.77 17.33
CA SER A 152 -2.42 -17.49 16.84
C SER A 152 -2.39 -17.46 15.31
N CYS A 153 -2.74 -16.32 14.70
CA CYS A 153 -2.66 -16.17 13.26
C CYS A 153 -1.20 -16.00 12.83
N LEU A 154 -0.60 -17.08 12.29
CA LEU A 154 0.81 -17.08 11.85
C LEU A 154 1.01 -16.52 10.44
N LYS A 155 -0.03 -15.98 9.80
CA LYS A 155 0.09 -15.40 8.46
C LYS A 155 0.94 -14.15 8.51
N ARG A 156 1.91 -14.05 7.60
CA ARG A 156 2.75 -12.85 7.46
C ARG A 156 1.91 -11.76 6.82
N ILE A 157 2.04 -10.54 7.32
CA ILE A 157 1.39 -9.36 6.76
C ILE A 157 2.47 -8.53 6.04
N ASN A 158 2.16 -8.10 4.83
CA ASN A 158 3.03 -7.26 4.02
C ASN A 158 2.21 -6.08 3.50
N VAL A 159 2.89 -4.99 3.13
CA VAL A 159 2.27 -3.80 2.55
C VAL A 159 2.92 -3.50 1.20
N LEU A 160 2.10 -3.18 0.20
CA LEU A 160 2.51 -2.52 -1.03
C LEU A 160 1.79 -1.19 -1.08
N ALA A 161 2.55 -0.10 -1.02
CA ALA A 161 2.03 1.25 -1.17
C ALA A 161 2.53 1.84 -2.48
N HIS A 162 1.60 2.25 -3.34
CA HIS A 162 1.90 2.80 -4.65
C HIS A 162 1.68 4.31 -4.68
N SER A 163 2.64 5.07 -5.21
CA SER A 163 2.48 6.52 -5.45
C SER A 163 2.01 7.27 -4.20
N MET A 164 0.92 8.04 -4.28
CA MET A 164 0.32 8.76 -3.15
C MET A 164 -0.18 7.83 -2.03
N GLY A 165 -0.40 6.54 -2.29
CA GLY A 165 -0.66 5.54 -1.25
C GLY A 165 0.48 5.42 -0.22
N ASN A 166 1.70 5.83 -0.57
CA ASN A 166 2.81 5.93 0.39
C ASN A 166 2.58 7.04 1.42
N ARG A 167 1.91 8.13 1.02
CA ARG A 167 1.49 9.18 1.93
C ARG A 167 0.40 8.66 2.87
N VAL A 168 -0.60 7.95 2.33
CA VAL A 168 -1.64 7.28 3.16
C VAL A 168 -1.00 6.40 4.23
N LEU A 169 -0.07 5.51 3.84
CA LEU A 169 0.64 4.65 4.80
C LEU A 169 1.41 5.45 5.85
N ARG A 170 2.19 6.45 5.42
CA ARG A 170 2.99 7.31 6.32
C ARG A 170 2.10 8.00 7.34
N GLU A 171 1.02 8.65 6.89
CA GLU A 171 0.12 9.39 7.77
C GLU A 171 -0.66 8.45 8.68
N THR A 172 -1.12 7.28 8.19
CA THR A 172 -1.74 6.25 9.03
C THR A 172 -0.83 5.84 10.19
N LEU A 173 0.45 5.55 9.93
CA LEU A 173 1.37 5.15 11.00
C LEU A 173 1.65 6.31 11.97
N CYS A 174 1.76 7.55 11.48
CA CYS A 174 1.92 8.74 12.34
C CYS A 174 0.73 8.95 13.28
N GLU A 175 -0.49 8.85 12.76
CA GLU A 175 -1.70 9.02 13.56
C GLU A 175 -1.86 7.85 14.55
N TRP A 176 -1.54 6.63 14.14
CA TRP A 176 -1.60 5.44 14.99
C TRP A 176 -0.61 5.53 16.17
N ASP A 177 0.63 5.93 15.88
CA ASP A 177 1.66 6.20 16.89
C ASP A 177 1.21 7.26 17.89
N ARG A 178 0.64 8.36 17.38
CA ARG A 178 0.26 9.51 18.18
C ARG A 178 -0.92 9.25 19.13
N TYR A 179 -1.93 8.51 18.69
CA TYR A 179 -3.21 8.45 19.41
C TYR A 179 -3.54 7.10 20.01
N ASP A 180 -3.03 5.99 19.46
CA ASP A 180 -3.46 4.64 19.84
C ASP A 180 -2.36 3.82 20.53
N LEU A 181 -1.10 4.29 20.52
CA LEU A 181 0.05 3.50 20.94
C LEU A 181 0.94 4.24 21.95
N ALA A 182 1.03 3.72 23.17
CA ALA A 182 1.85 4.32 24.22
C ALA A 182 3.37 4.06 24.08
N GLN A 183 3.77 3.10 23.24
CA GLN A 183 5.15 2.59 23.13
C GLN A 183 5.65 2.52 21.67
N GLY A 184 5.05 3.32 20.80
CA GLY A 184 5.36 3.34 19.37
C GLY A 184 4.69 2.24 18.54
N VAL A 185 4.83 2.33 17.22
CA VAL A 185 4.27 1.35 16.26
C VAL A 185 4.87 -0.07 16.43
N PRO A 186 4.03 -1.11 16.59
CA PRO A 186 4.53 -2.48 16.66
C PRO A 186 5.04 -2.95 15.29
N MET A 187 6.04 -3.82 15.30
CA MET A 187 6.54 -4.48 14.09
C MET A 187 5.51 -5.48 13.55
N LEU A 188 4.60 -4.99 12.72
CA LEU A 188 3.47 -5.74 12.18
C LEU A 188 3.80 -6.36 10.81
N PHE A 189 4.58 -5.67 10.00
CA PHE A 189 4.81 -6.02 8.60
C PHE A 189 6.13 -6.76 8.43
N ARG A 190 6.10 -7.84 7.65
CA ARG A 190 7.34 -8.51 7.22
C ARG A 190 8.05 -7.71 6.15
N ASN A 191 7.31 -7.25 5.13
CA ASN A 191 7.83 -6.42 4.07
C ASN A 191 6.87 -5.25 3.82
N THR A 192 7.43 -4.06 3.65
CA THR A 192 6.72 -2.89 3.13
C THR A 192 7.42 -2.44 1.85
N PHE A 193 6.69 -2.47 0.74
CA PHE A 193 7.15 -2.06 -0.58
C PHE A 193 6.64 -0.65 -0.88
N LEU A 194 7.55 0.32 -0.94
CA LEU A 194 7.28 1.70 -1.32
C LEU A 194 7.56 1.85 -2.81
N ILE A 195 6.51 1.81 -3.63
CA ILE A 195 6.64 1.77 -5.09
C ILE A 195 6.26 3.10 -5.69
N ALA A 196 7.15 3.68 -6.49
CA ALA A 196 6.95 4.98 -7.14
C ALA A 196 6.45 6.04 -6.13
N ALA A 197 6.99 6.02 -4.92
CA ALA A 197 6.45 6.73 -3.77
C ALA A 197 6.38 8.24 -3.95
N ASP A 198 5.17 8.79 -3.82
CA ASP A 198 4.90 10.24 -3.90
C ASP A 198 4.95 10.91 -2.51
N ILE A 199 6.13 10.81 -1.89
CA ILE A 199 6.52 11.50 -0.67
C ILE A 199 7.92 12.07 -0.85
N GLU A 200 8.31 13.02 0.00
CA GLU A 200 9.67 13.56 0.06
C GLU A 200 10.70 12.43 0.25
N ASN A 201 11.81 12.46 -0.48
CA ASN A 201 12.78 11.37 -0.44
C ASN A 201 13.58 11.27 0.86
N GLU A 202 13.72 12.38 1.58
CA GLU A 202 14.25 12.40 2.95
C GLU A 202 13.23 11.88 3.98
N SER A 203 11.95 11.73 3.63
CA SER A 203 10.89 11.33 4.57
C SER A 203 11.18 9.99 5.24
N ILE A 204 11.92 9.09 4.60
CA ILE A 204 12.27 7.76 5.10
C ILE A 204 13.54 7.73 5.98
N HIS A 205 14.23 8.86 6.18
CA HIS A 205 15.43 8.92 7.01
C HIS A 205 15.09 8.81 8.50
N ARG A 206 16.09 8.46 9.32
CA ARG A 206 15.95 8.49 10.77
C ARG A 206 15.54 9.87 11.28
N GLY A 207 14.60 9.92 12.22
CA GLY A 207 14.01 11.14 12.76
C GLY A 207 13.08 11.92 11.82
N GLN A 208 12.79 11.39 10.62
CA GLN A 208 11.86 12.01 9.67
C GLN A 208 10.48 11.35 9.74
N ARG A 209 9.46 12.03 9.19
CA ARG A 209 8.04 11.63 9.32
C ARG A 209 7.74 10.18 8.90
N GLY A 210 8.48 9.64 7.94
CA GLY A 210 8.32 8.27 7.43
C GLY A 210 9.12 7.21 8.18
N GLU A 211 9.88 7.56 9.22
CA GLU A 211 10.67 6.60 10.01
C GLU A 211 9.80 5.47 10.60
N LEU A 212 8.55 5.77 10.97
CA LEU A 212 7.61 4.78 11.51
C LEU A 212 7.33 3.62 10.54
N ILE A 213 7.48 3.82 9.22
CA ILE A 213 7.38 2.72 8.24
C ILE A 213 8.46 1.67 8.52
N SER A 214 9.66 2.10 8.87
CA SER A 214 10.77 1.23 9.25
C SER A 214 10.53 0.55 10.61
N HIS A 215 9.93 1.23 11.58
CA HIS A 215 9.60 0.63 12.87
C HIS A 215 8.52 -0.45 12.75
N ALA A 216 7.50 -0.20 11.93
CA ALA A 216 6.41 -1.14 11.69
C ALA A 216 6.80 -2.34 10.79
N SER A 217 7.99 -2.34 10.19
CA SER A 217 8.37 -3.30 9.14
C SER A 217 9.71 -3.98 9.40
N ARG A 218 9.80 -5.29 9.16
CA ARG A 218 11.10 -5.97 9.13
C ARG A 218 11.97 -5.55 7.94
N ASN A 219 11.38 -5.37 6.76
CA ASN A 219 12.08 -4.87 5.57
C ASN A 219 11.27 -3.73 4.93
N VAL A 220 11.94 -2.64 4.55
CA VAL A 220 11.36 -1.55 3.75
C VAL A 220 12.10 -1.50 2.42
N VAL A 221 11.39 -1.69 1.30
CA VAL A 221 12.00 -1.71 -0.03
C VAL A 221 11.43 -0.57 -0.87
N VAL A 222 12.29 0.36 -1.26
CA VAL A 222 11.95 1.49 -2.12
C VAL A 222 12.24 1.12 -3.57
N TYR A 223 11.21 1.09 -4.41
CA TYR A 223 11.36 0.99 -5.86
C TYR A 223 11.20 2.38 -6.46
N TYR A 224 12.21 2.81 -7.21
CA TYR A 224 12.25 4.14 -7.80
C TYR A 224 12.69 4.10 -9.26
N ALA A 225 12.26 5.10 -10.03
CA ALA A 225 12.68 5.28 -11.41
C ALA A 225 12.73 6.78 -11.79
N SER A 226 13.84 7.23 -12.37
CA SER A 226 14.14 8.62 -12.73
C SER A 226 13.43 9.09 -14.01
N ASP A 227 12.94 8.14 -14.81
CA ASP A 227 12.14 8.37 -16.01
C ASP A 227 10.62 8.37 -15.73
N ASP A 228 10.17 8.18 -14.48
CA ASP A 228 8.75 8.24 -14.08
C ASP A 228 8.16 9.65 -14.35
N LEU A 229 7.34 9.74 -15.40
CA LEU A 229 6.75 11.00 -15.84
C LEU A 229 5.62 11.48 -14.90
N ALA A 230 4.92 10.55 -14.24
CA ALA A 230 3.86 10.89 -13.31
C ALA A 230 4.42 11.62 -12.07
N LEU A 231 5.55 11.14 -11.53
CA LEU A 231 6.21 11.78 -10.40
C LEU A 231 6.86 13.12 -10.76
N ARG A 232 7.30 13.31 -12.03
CA ARG A 232 7.68 14.64 -12.53
C ARG A 232 6.49 15.61 -12.49
N GLY A 233 5.30 15.14 -12.87
CA GLY A 233 4.04 15.88 -12.75
C GLY A 233 3.70 16.26 -11.30
N SER A 234 3.81 15.30 -10.37
CA SER A 234 3.63 15.55 -8.93
C SER A 234 4.58 16.64 -8.41
N LYS A 235 5.86 16.57 -8.77
CA LYS A 235 6.85 17.59 -8.37
C LYS A 235 6.43 18.99 -8.84
N ALA A 236 5.98 19.12 -10.08
CA ALA A 236 5.50 20.39 -10.62
C ALA A 236 4.26 20.91 -9.86
N ALA A 237 3.32 20.02 -9.50
CA ALA A 237 2.14 20.39 -8.72
C ALA A 237 2.48 20.87 -7.29
N ASN A 238 3.53 20.29 -6.67
CA ASN A 238 3.98 20.66 -5.32
C ASN A 238 4.89 21.91 -5.29
N LEU A 239 5.50 22.32 -6.41
CA LEU A 239 6.28 23.57 -6.49
C LEU A 239 5.45 24.81 -6.09
N LYS A 240 4.13 24.78 -6.37
CA LYS A 240 3.21 25.84 -5.97
C LYS A 240 3.07 25.99 -4.44
N ASN A 241 3.39 24.95 -3.68
CA ASN A 241 3.49 24.96 -2.21
C ASN A 241 4.92 25.20 -1.70
N ARG A 242 5.87 25.56 -2.57
CA ARG A 242 7.31 25.76 -2.25
C ARG A 242 8.01 24.53 -1.64
N ILE A 243 7.46 23.33 -1.84
CA ILE A 243 8.13 22.09 -1.45
C ILE A 243 9.13 21.73 -2.55
N ALA A 244 10.42 22.02 -2.32
CA ALA A 244 11.49 21.79 -3.30
C ALA A 244 12.12 20.38 -3.23
N SER A 245 11.65 19.50 -2.33
CA SER A 245 12.19 18.15 -2.16
C SER A 245 11.85 17.23 -3.35
N ARG A 246 12.80 16.34 -3.66
CA ARG A 246 12.65 15.29 -4.68
C ARG A 246 11.68 14.21 -4.18
N ARG A 247 11.01 13.53 -5.10
CA ARG A 247 10.09 12.44 -4.73
C ARG A 247 10.88 11.14 -4.54
N LEU A 248 10.55 10.39 -3.50
CA LEU A 248 11.21 9.13 -3.16
C LEU A 248 11.15 8.12 -4.31
N GLY A 249 9.99 7.99 -4.95
CA GLY A 249 9.81 7.11 -6.11
C GLY A 249 10.50 7.55 -7.38
N HIS A 250 10.99 8.80 -7.44
CA HIS A 250 11.66 9.35 -8.62
C HIS A 250 13.19 9.25 -8.49
N SER A 251 13.72 9.40 -7.29
CA SER A 251 15.17 9.52 -7.06
C SER A 251 15.76 8.54 -6.06
N GLY A 252 14.93 7.69 -5.45
CA GLY A 252 15.33 6.87 -4.31
C GLY A 252 15.59 7.72 -3.06
N PRO A 253 16.05 7.09 -1.96
CA PRO A 253 16.45 7.77 -0.73
C PRO A 253 17.47 8.90 -1.00
N GLU A 254 17.27 10.08 -0.39
CA GLU A 254 18.20 11.21 -0.55
C GLU A 254 19.61 10.87 -0.06
N ASN A 255 19.71 10.16 1.08
CA ASN A 255 20.96 9.66 1.61
C ASN A 255 20.77 8.30 2.31
N MET A 256 21.33 7.25 1.71
CA MET A 256 21.25 5.88 2.25
C MET A 256 21.91 5.71 3.63
N ASP A 257 22.86 6.55 4.01
CA ASP A 257 23.49 6.51 5.33
C ASP A 257 22.55 6.99 6.42
N LEU A 258 21.62 7.90 6.09
CA LEU A 258 20.58 8.40 7.01
C LEU A 258 19.36 7.48 7.07
N ALA A 259 19.18 6.62 6.06
CA ALA A 259 18.09 5.65 6.04
C ALA A 259 18.29 4.53 7.09
N PRO A 260 17.23 4.04 7.74
CA PRO A 260 17.27 2.88 8.63
C PRO A 260 17.93 1.64 8.00
N HIS A 261 18.53 0.78 8.83
CA HIS A 261 19.33 -0.36 8.38
C HIS A 261 18.54 -1.40 7.56
N ASN A 262 17.24 -1.53 7.86
CA ASN A 262 16.27 -2.38 7.17
C ASN A 262 15.63 -1.73 5.94
N LEU A 263 16.16 -0.58 5.49
CA LEU A 263 15.74 0.07 4.24
C LEU A 263 16.67 -0.34 3.09
N TYR A 264 16.05 -0.73 1.98
CA TYR A 264 16.68 -1.15 0.74
C TYR A 264 16.15 -0.33 -0.44
N ALA A 265 17.02 -0.02 -1.39
CA ALA A 265 16.69 0.77 -2.58
C ALA A 265 16.83 -0.07 -3.86
N VAL A 266 15.88 0.04 -4.76
CA VAL A 266 15.81 -0.75 -6.00
C VAL A 266 15.55 0.19 -7.16
N ASP A 267 16.59 0.39 -7.98
CA ASP A 267 16.54 1.19 -9.19
C ASP A 267 15.83 0.42 -10.31
N CYS A 268 14.82 1.04 -10.91
CA CYS A 268 13.95 0.45 -11.92
C CYS A 268 14.00 1.20 -13.27
N ASP A 269 14.97 2.09 -13.49
CA ASP A 269 15.08 2.91 -14.71
C ASP A 269 15.07 2.06 -15.98
N ASP A 270 15.80 0.94 -15.99
CA ASP A 270 15.96 0.08 -17.18
C ASP A 270 14.67 -0.65 -17.59
N VAL A 271 13.61 -0.59 -16.77
CA VAL A 271 12.37 -1.35 -16.96
C VAL A 271 11.11 -0.50 -16.91
N ASN A 272 11.17 0.68 -16.30
CA ASN A 272 10.02 1.49 -15.98
C ASN A 272 9.18 1.86 -17.22
N THR A 273 9.71 2.73 -18.09
CA THR A 273 8.99 3.13 -19.30
C THR A 273 8.77 1.96 -20.25
N ARG A 274 9.65 0.96 -20.25
CA ARG A 274 9.49 -0.24 -21.09
C ARG A 274 8.20 -1.01 -20.75
N TYR A 275 7.85 -1.14 -19.48
CA TYR A 275 6.65 -1.87 -19.06
C TYR A 275 5.39 -1.00 -19.06
N ASP A 276 5.52 0.31 -18.86
CA ASP A 276 4.38 1.23 -18.74
C ASP A 276 4.57 2.47 -19.65
N THR A 277 4.61 2.26 -20.96
CA THR A 277 4.79 3.37 -21.92
C THR A 277 3.49 4.19 -22.08
N PRO A 278 3.54 5.53 -22.07
CA PRO A 278 4.71 6.40 -21.83
C PRO A 278 4.85 6.86 -20.37
N LYS A 279 3.93 6.50 -19.47
CA LYS A 279 3.82 7.10 -18.14
C LYS A 279 4.95 6.70 -17.19
N GLY A 280 5.32 5.41 -17.21
CA GLY A 280 6.36 4.85 -16.35
C GLY A 280 6.01 4.95 -14.86
N HIS A 281 4.87 4.40 -14.42
CA HIS A 281 4.39 4.53 -13.03
C HIS A 281 3.81 3.24 -12.43
N SER A 282 3.49 2.25 -13.26
CA SER A 282 2.89 0.96 -12.88
C SER A 282 3.79 -0.25 -13.17
N TYR A 283 5.10 -0.02 -13.28
CA TYR A 283 6.16 -0.95 -13.72
C TYR A 283 6.39 -2.18 -12.82
N PHE A 284 5.66 -2.30 -11.72
CA PHE A 284 5.83 -3.35 -10.71
C PHE A 284 4.88 -4.55 -10.90
N ARG A 285 4.09 -4.57 -11.97
CA ARG A 285 3.11 -5.62 -12.29
C ARG A 285 3.62 -6.51 -13.43
N SER A 286 2.85 -6.60 -14.51
CA SER A 286 3.22 -7.32 -15.71
C SER A 286 4.31 -6.58 -16.52
N ASP A 287 5.09 -7.32 -17.30
CA ASP A 287 5.96 -6.78 -18.34
C ASP A 287 5.16 -6.36 -19.59
N ASP A 288 5.90 -5.91 -20.61
CA ASP A 288 5.39 -5.54 -21.95
C ASP A 288 4.67 -6.69 -22.70
N LYS A 289 4.69 -7.91 -22.16
CA LYS A 289 4.07 -9.13 -22.72
C LYS A 289 2.98 -9.71 -21.80
N GLY A 290 2.60 -9.02 -20.73
CA GLY A 290 1.58 -9.50 -19.79
C GLY A 290 2.04 -10.62 -18.86
N LYS A 291 3.36 -10.88 -18.78
CA LYS A 291 3.97 -11.87 -17.89
C LYS A 291 4.50 -11.18 -16.63
N PRO A 292 4.79 -11.91 -15.54
CA PRO A 292 5.43 -11.32 -14.35
C PRO A 292 6.70 -10.54 -14.71
N GLY A 293 6.70 -9.22 -14.54
CA GLY A 293 7.85 -8.37 -14.83
C GLY A 293 8.97 -8.55 -13.80
N VAL A 294 10.19 -8.08 -14.10
CA VAL A 294 11.33 -8.29 -13.19
C VAL A 294 11.18 -7.62 -11.83
N VAL A 295 10.45 -6.50 -11.76
CA VAL A 295 10.14 -5.79 -10.51
C VAL A 295 9.16 -6.61 -9.68
N PHE A 296 8.11 -7.15 -10.32
CA PHE A 296 7.20 -8.11 -9.68
C PHE A 296 7.98 -9.33 -9.16
N GLN A 297 8.86 -9.92 -9.97
CA GLN A 297 9.63 -11.10 -9.59
C GLN A 297 10.51 -10.84 -8.36
N HIS A 298 11.19 -9.69 -8.32
CA HIS A 298 11.97 -9.28 -7.15
C HIS A 298 11.09 -9.10 -5.91
N LEU A 299 9.96 -8.40 -6.05
CA LEU A 299 8.99 -8.20 -4.97
C LEU A 299 8.43 -9.53 -4.45
N PHE A 300 8.06 -10.44 -5.35
CA PHE A 300 7.53 -11.76 -5.00
C PHE A 300 8.58 -12.63 -4.29
N GLU A 301 9.84 -12.54 -4.69
CA GLU A 301 10.91 -13.24 -3.97
C GLU A 301 11.14 -12.68 -2.57
N CYS A 302 11.00 -11.37 -2.37
CA CYS A 302 11.00 -10.75 -1.03
C CYS A 302 9.82 -11.27 -0.18
N LEU A 303 8.63 -11.42 -0.78
CA LEU A 303 7.46 -12.00 -0.11
C LEU A 303 7.73 -13.44 0.32
N ARG A 304 8.29 -14.27 -0.56
CA ARG A 304 8.55 -15.68 -0.30
C ARG A 304 9.65 -15.86 0.77
N SER A 305 10.84 -15.31 0.49
CA SER A 305 12.04 -15.50 1.31
C SER A 305 12.05 -14.64 2.58
N GLY A 306 11.42 -13.46 2.57
CA GLY A 306 11.53 -12.44 3.61
C GLY A 306 12.88 -11.76 3.69
N ARG A 307 13.70 -11.90 2.64
CA ARG A 307 14.99 -11.25 2.48
C ARG A 307 14.96 -10.48 1.18
N VAL A 308 15.52 -9.28 1.19
CA VAL A 308 15.57 -8.45 -0.02
C VAL A 308 16.70 -8.90 -0.93
N PHE A 309 17.88 -9.13 -0.36
CA PHE A 309 19.04 -9.65 -1.07
C PHE A 309 19.58 -10.91 -0.37
N PRO A 310 19.01 -12.10 -0.64
CA PRO A 310 19.38 -13.31 0.09
C PRO A 310 20.82 -13.77 -0.13
N GLN A 311 21.49 -13.28 -1.17
CA GLN A 311 22.86 -13.63 -1.52
C GLN A 311 23.91 -12.68 -0.88
N ASP A 312 23.48 -11.54 -0.33
CA ASP A 312 24.36 -10.54 0.26
C ASP A 312 23.61 -9.75 1.33
N GLU A 313 23.87 -10.05 2.60
CA GLU A 313 23.21 -9.43 3.75
C GLU A 313 23.65 -7.97 3.97
N ALA A 314 24.80 -7.55 3.44
CA ALA A 314 25.29 -6.18 3.55
C ALA A 314 24.74 -5.27 2.44
N LYS A 315 24.26 -5.85 1.34
CA LYS A 315 23.69 -5.11 0.22
C LYS A 315 22.44 -4.35 0.65
N ARG A 316 22.39 -3.06 0.30
CA ARG A 316 21.22 -2.18 0.55
C ARG A 316 20.68 -1.52 -0.71
N SER A 317 21.31 -1.72 -1.87
CA SER A 317 20.83 -1.19 -3.13
C SER A 317 21.09 -2.14 -4.31
N THR A 318 20.22 -2.11 -5.32
CA THR A 318 20.42 -2.84 -6.59
C THR A 318 19.77 -2.11 -7.75
N ILE A 319 20.18 -2.46 -8.97
CA ILE A 319 19.49 -2.09 -10.21
C ILE A 319 18.80 -3.32 -10.76
N LEU A 320 17.53 -3.19 -11.17
CA LEU A 320 16.80 -4.23 -11.87
C LEU A 320 16.84 -3.99 -13.38
N ARG A 321 17.25 -5.02 -14.13
CA ARG A 321 17.34 -4.98 -15.58
C ARG A 321 16.44 -6.04 -16.20
N ALA A 322 15.73 -5.68 -17.26
CA ALA A 322 15.11 -6.68 -18.12
C ALA A 322 16.20 -7.43 -18.88
N LYS A 323 16.07 -8.76 -18.99
CA LYS A 323 16.85 -9.56 -19.92
C LYS A 323 16.33 -9.39 -21.35
#